data_AF-A0A3R7PP94-F1
#
_entry.id   AF-A0A3R7PP94-F1
#
_cell.length_a   1.000
_cell.length_b   1.000
_cell.length_c   1.000
_cell.angle_alpha   90.00
_cell.angle_beta   90.00
_cell.angle_gamma   90.00
#
_symmetry.space_group_name_H-M   'P 1'
#
loop_
_entity.id
_entity.type
_entity.pdbx_description
1 polymer ?
#
loop_
_entity_poly.entity_id
_entity_poly.type
_entity_poly.pdbx_seq_one_letter_code
_entity_poly.pdbx_strand_id
1 'polypeptide(L)'
;LLIGSTLQCIALFLYLPFDGLVSLYIVSAVFGLSQGGIVPSYAIIIREYLPSSQAGARVGFVMMCTIMGMAIGGWMSGWIYDITGSYAAAFWNGIIWNFLNIAIVLFLIARNGKSKFTGLKTAA
;
A
#
# COMPACT_ATOMS: atom_id res chain seq x y z
N LEU A 1 4.01 -4.83 -6.67
CA LEU A 1 4.00 -4.21 -5.31
C LEU A 1 4.76 -2.89 -5.24
N LEU A 2 6.10 -2.90 -5.30
CA LEU A 2 6.91 -1.69 -5.14
C LEU A 2 6.58 -0.58 -6.14
N ILE A 3 6.44 -0.93 -7.42
CA ILE A 3 6.03 0.02 -8.48
C ILE A 3 4.63 0.59 -8.20
N GLY A 4 3.66 -0.25 -7.83
CA GLY A 4 2.31 0.18 -7.51
C GLY A 4 2.24 1.10 -6.28
N SER A 5 3.01 0.80 -5.22
CA SER A 5 3.08 1.65 -4.03
C SER A 5 3.75 3.00 -4.31
N THR A 6 4.80 3.04 -5.13
CA THR A 6 5.43 4.30 -5.55
C THR A 6 4.49 5.18 -6.37
N LEU A 7 3.79 4.60 -7.35
CA LEU A 7 2.80 5.37 -8.13
C LEU A 7 1.62 5.84 -7.26
N GLN A 8 1.19 5.04 -6.28
CA GLN A 8 0.15 5.43 -5.34
C GLN A 8 0.58 6.64 -4.47
N CYS A 9 1.84 6.67 -4.03
CA CYS A 9 2.40 7.80 -3.28
C CYS A 9 2.41 9.09 -4.12
N ILE A 10 2.86 8.97 -5.38
CA ILE A 10 2.89 10.10 -6.33
C ILE A 10 1.47 10.65 -6.55
N ALA A 11 0.48 9.77 -6.72
CA ALA A 11 -0.92 10.18 -6.86
C ALA A 11 -1.44 10.94 -5.62
N LEU A 12 -1.11 10.49 -4.41
CA LEU A 12 -1.50 11.20 -3.18
C LEU A 12 -0.87 12.59 -3.07
N PHE A 13 0.38 12.77 -3.51
CA PHE A 13 1.01 14.09 -3.57
C PHE A 13 0.36 15.01 -4.62
N LEU A 14 -0.07 14.44 -5.74
CA LEU A 14 -0.84 15.14 -6.77
C LEU A 14 -2.26 15.53 -6.31
N TYR A 15 -2.76 14.97 -5.21
CA TYR A 15 -4.05 15.37 -4.62
C TYR A 15 -3.97 16.68 -3.82
N LEU A 16 -2.79 17.10 -3.35
CA LEU A 16 -2.63 18.27 -2.49
C LEU A 16 -2.73 19.64 -3.20
N PRO A 17 -2.17 19.85 -4.41
CA PRO A 17 -2.16 21.16 -5.05
C PRO A 17 -3.32 21.41 -6.03
N PHE A 18 -4.21 20.44 -6.23
CA PHE A 18 -5.25 20.52 -7.26
C PHE A 18 -6.67 20.39 -6.71
N ASP A 19 -7.39 21.50 -6.64
CA ASP A 19 -8.77 21.58 -6.14
C ASP A 19 -9.84 21.48 -7.25
N GLY A 20 -9.42 21.28 -8.50
CA GLY A 20 -10.31 21.20 -9.66
C GLY A 20 -10.86 19.78 -9.92
N LEU A 21 -12.17 19.67 -10.21
CA LEU A 21 -12.87 18.40 -10.51
C LEU A 21 -12.15 17.52 -11.54
N VAL A 22 -11.61 18.11 -12.60
CA VAL A 22 -10.87 17.37 -13.64
C VAL A 22 -9.58 16.75 -13.09
N SER A 23 -8.86 17.48 -12.23
CA SER A 23 -7.64 16.98 -11.61
C SER A 23 -7.95 15.85 -10.62
N LEU A 24 -9.01 16.01 -9.83
CA LEU A 24 -9.50 14.95 -8.92
C LEU A 24 -9.78 13.63 -9.66
N TYR A 25 -10.39 13.68 -10.84
CA TYR A 25 -10.64 12.48 -11.66
C TYR A 25 -9.37 11.84 -12.20
N ILE A 26 -8.43 12.64 -12.70
CA ILE A 26 -7.16 12.12 -13.24
C ILE A 26 -6.34 11.47 -12.12
N VAL A 27 -6.24 12.13 -10.97
CA VAL A 27 -5.49 11.61 -9.83
C VAL A 27 -6.18 10.37 -9.24
N SER A 28 -7.52 10.34 -9.17
CA SER A 28 -8.28 9.12 -8.84
C SER A 28 -8.00 7.97 -9.80
N ALA A 29 -7.95 8.24 -11.11
CA ALA A 29 -7.67 7.21 -12.11
C ALA A 29 -6.27 6.63 -11.95
N VAL A 30 -5.25 7.48 -11.75
CA VAL A 30 -3.87 7.05 -11.51
C VAL A 30 -3.76 6.27 -10.19
N PHE A 31 -4.41 6.76 -9.13
CA PHE A 31 -4.45 6.07 -7.83
C PHE A 31 -5.10 4.68 -7.94
N GLY A 32 -6.24 4.60 -8.63
CA GLY A 32 -6.97 3.34 -8.86
C GLY A 32 -6.17 2.35 -9.69
N LEU A 33 -5.54 2.79 -10.78
CA LEU A 33 -4.63 1.96 -11.59
C LEU A 33 -3.47 1.41 -10.76
N SER A 34 -2.91 2.24 -9.88
CA SER A 34 -1.80 1.87 -9.00
C SER A 34 -2.22 0.86 -7.94
N GLN A 35 -3.40 1.04 -7.34
CA GLN A 35 -3.97 0.11 -6.36
C GLN A 35 -4.34 -1.23 -7.01
N GLY A 36 -4.80 -1.22 -8.26
CA GLY A 36 -5.16 -2.41 -9.03
C GLY A 36 -4.01 -3.41 -9.20
N GLY A 37 -2.75 -2.95 -9.21
CA GLY A 37 -1.57 -3.82 -9.27
C GLY A 37 -1.10 -4.36 -7.91
N ILE A 38 -1.47 -3.71 -6.81
CA ILE A 38 -1.02 -4.06 -5.45
C ILE A 38 -1.72 -5.33 -4.94
N VAL A 39 -3.04 -5.39 -5.08
CA VAL A 39 -3.87 -6.52 -4.63
C VAL A 39 -3.45 -7.86 -5.27
N PRO A 40 -3.33 -8.00 -6.60
CA PRO A 40 -2.89 -9.25 -7.22
C PRO A 40 -1.43 -9.59 -6.89
N SER A 41 -0.56 -8.59 -6.66
CA SER A 41 0.82 -8.86 -6.25
C SER A 41 0.90 -9.61 -4.91
N TYR A 42 0.07 -9.25 -3.92
CA TYR A 42 0.04 -9.97 -2.63
C TYR A 42 -0.41 -11.42 -2.82
N ALA A 43 -1.44 -11.65 -3.64
CA ALA A 43 -1.94 -12.98 -3.93
C ALA A 43 -0.89 -13.86 -4.61
N ILE A 44 -0.13 -13.31 -5.57
CA ILE A 44 0.95 -14.03 -6.28
C ILE A 44 2.09 -14.38 -5.32
N ILE A 45 2.59 -13.42 -4.53
CA ILE A 45 3.69 -13.67 -3.58
C ILE A 45 3.33 -14.78 -2.59
N ILE A 46 2.12 -14.76 -2.02
CA ILE A 46 1.68 -15.79 -1.08
C ILE A 46 1.61 -17.16 -1.77
N ARG A 47 1.11 -17.22 -3.01
CA ARG A 47 1.04 -18.47 -3.77
C ARG A 47 2.41 -19.03 -4.15
N GLU A 48 3.41 -18.17 -4.35
CA GLU A 48 4.76 -18.58 -4.77
C GLU A 48 5.61 -19.09 -3.60
N TYR A 49 5.39 -18.56 -2.39
CA TYR A 49 6.12 -18.97 -1.19
C TYR A 49 5.44 -20.10 -0.38
N LEU A 50 4.21 -20.50 -0.71
CA LEU A 50 3.44 -21.46 0.11
C LEU A 50 2.89 -22.66 -0.66
N PRO A 51 2.83 -23.85 -0.02
CA PRO A 51 2.19 -25.02 -0.59
C PRO A 51 0.72 -24.76 -0.93
N SER A 52 0.27 -25.30 -2.06
CA SER A 52 -1.07 -25.10 -2.63
C SER A 52 -2.20 -25.40 -1.64
N SER A 53 -1.99 -26.31 -0.67
CA SER A 53 -3.00 -26.70 0.32
C SER A 53 -3.35 -25.62 1.34
N GLN A 54 -2.45 -24.66 1.60
CA GLN A 54 -2.67 -23.58 2.57
C GLN A 54 -2.74 -22.18 1.94
N ALA A 55 -2.46 -22.09 0.64
CA ALA A 55 -2.44 -20.82 -0.08
C ALA A 55 -3.80 -20.09 -0.01
N GLY A 56 -4.92 -20.80 -0.15
CA GLY A 56 -6.26 -20.21 -0.12
C GLY A 56 -6.60 -19.49 1.19
N ALA A 57 -6.38 -20.16 2.33
CA ALA A 57 -6.69 -19.58 3.64
C ALA A 57 -5.79 -18.37 3.97
N ARG A 58 -4.50 -18.44 3.61
CA ARG A 58 -3.52 -17.36 3.87
C ARG A 58 -3.75 -16.15 2.98
N VAL A 59 -4.10 -16.36 1.70
CA VAL A 59 -4.53 -15.27 0.81
C VAL A 59 -5.80 -14.64 1.35
N GLY A 60 -6.81 -15.44 1.75
CA GLY A 60 -8.05 -14.94 2.33
C GLY A 60 -7.84 -14.08 3.58
N PHE A 61 -6.95 -14.51 4.49
CA PHE A 61 -6.61 -13.74 5.69
C PHE A 61 -5.99 -12.37 5.35
N VAL A 62 -5.01 -12.34 4.44
CA VAL A 62 -4.38 -11.08 4.01
C VAL A 62 -5.38 -10.15 3.33
N MET A 63 -6.30 -10.71 2.53
CA MET A 63 -7.37 -9.94 1.91
C MET A 63 -8.35 -9.39 2.94
N MET A 64 -8.72 -10.15 3.98
CA MET A 64 -9.54 -9.64 5.09
C MET A 64 -8.87 -8.48 5.83
N CYS A 65 -7.58 -8.61 6.18
CA CYS A 65 -6.83 -7.51 6.77
C CYS A 65 -6.80 -6.28 5.86
N THR A 66 -6.70 -6.49 4.55
CA THR A 66 -6.73 -5.40 3.55
C THR A 66 -8.07 -4.67 3.55
N ILE A 67 -9.18 -5.41 3.49
CA ILE A 67 -10.54 -4.84 3.49
C ILE A 67 -10.80 -4.10 4.81
N MET A 68 -10.39 -4.68 5.94
CA MET A 68 -10.49 -4.03 7.25
C MET A 68 -9.71 -2.72 7.29
N GLY A 69 -8.49 -2.70 6.74
CA GLY A 69 -7.69 -1.49 6.61
C GLY A 69 -8.36 -0.42 5.74
N MET A 70 -8.99 -0.81 4.62
CA MET A 70 -9.75 0.12 3.77
C MET A 70 -10.96 0.71 4.49
N ALA A 71 -11.70 -0.10 5.26
CA ALA A 71 -12.83 0.37 6.04
C ALA A 71 -12.41 1.37 7.13
N ILE A 72 -11.35 1.05 7.87
CA ILE A 72 -10.78 1.94 8.89
C ILE A 72 -10.24 3.23 8.25
N GLY A 73 -9.55 3.14 7.12
CA GLY A 73 -9.01 4.30 6.42
C GLY A 73 -10.09 5.27 5.95
N GLY A 74 -11.19 4.76 5.39
CA GLY A 74 -12.33 5.58 4.99
C GLY A 74 -13.00 6.26 6.18
N TRP A 75 -13.24 5.52 7.27
CA TRP A 75 -13.84 6.05 8.49
C TRP A 75 -12.97 7.11 9.17
N MET A 76 -11.66 6.84 9.34
CA MET A 76 -10.71 7.79 9.91
C MET A 76 -10.62 9.08 9.09
N SER A 77 -10.63 8.98 7.76
CA SER A 77 -10.57 10.15 6.88
C SER A 77 -11.82 11.03 7.02
N GLY A 78 -13.01 10.43 7.15
CA GLY A 78 -14.26 11.15 7.42
C GLY A 78 -14.25 11.82 8.80
N TRP A 79 -13.79 11.11 9.83
CA TRP A 79 -13.69 11.68 11.19
C TRP A 79 -12.68 12.82 11.29
N ILE A 80 -11.56 12.74 10.56
CA ILE A 80 -10.59 13.84 10.45
C ILE A 80 -11.24 15.04 9.79
N TYR A 81 -12.03 14.84 8.74
CA TYR A 81 -12.76 15.92 8.07
C TYR A 81 -13.79 16.59 9.00
N ASP A 82 -14.54 15.81 9.77
CA ASP A 82 -15.54 16.34 10.73
C ASP A 82 -14.89 17.25 11.79
N ILE A 83 -13.65 16.97 12.20
CA ILE A 83 -12.92 17.75 13.20
C ILE A 83 -12.21 18.97 12.60
N THR A 84 -11.64 18.85 11.39
CA THR A 84 -10.80 19.91 10.80
C THR A 84 -11.53 20.79 9.78
N GLY A 85 -12.67 20.36 9.24
CA GLY A 85 -13.41 21.05 8.17
C GLY A 85 -12.66 21.13 6.84
N SER A 86 -11.52 20.42 6.70
CA SER A 86 -10.65 20.49 5.53
C SER A 86 -10.22 19.10 5.07
N TYR A 87 -10.39 18.82 3.77
CA TYR A 87 -9.95 17.58 3.14
C TYR A 87 -8.42 17.44 3.08
N ALA A 88 -7.68 18.55 3.19
CA ALA A 88 -6.22 18.52 3.18
C ALA A 88 -5.64 17.71 4.36
N ALA A 89 -6.30 17.75 5.53
CA ALA A 89 -5.88 16.98 6.70
C ALA A 89 -6.06 15.46 6.50
N ALA A 90 -7.12 15.05 5.81
CA ALA A 90 -7.35 13.65 5.44
C ALA A 90 -6.29 13.16 4.42
N PHE A 91 -5.92 13.99 3.45
CA PHE A 91 -4.85 13.65 2.49
C PHE A 91 -3.48 13.51 3.16
N TRP A 92 -3.13 14.39 4.10
CA TRP A 92 -1.90 14.25 4.89
C TRP A 92 -1.86 12.95 5.68
N ASN A 93 -2.99 12.54 6.27
CA ASN A 93 -3.08 11.25 6.96
C ASN A 93 -2.82 10.07 6.00
N GLY A 94 -3.42 10.11 4.80
CA GLY A 94 -3.19 9.12 3.74
C GLY A 94 -1.73 9.05 3.28
N ILE A 95 -1.06 10.19 3.14
CA ILE A 95 0.36 10.27 2.78
C ILE A 95 1.24 9.61 3.86
N ILE A 96 0.99 9.89 5.13
CA ILE A 96 1.73 9.28 6.25
C ILE A 96 1.60 7.75 6.21
N TRP A 97 0.38 7.24 6.01
CA TRP A 97 0.14 5.80 5.87
C TRP A 97 0.85 5.18 4.66
N ASN A 98 0.93 5.90 3.55
CA ASN A 98 1.65 5.43 2.37
C ASN A 98 3.17 5.38 2.61
N PHE A 99 3.74 6.39 3.26
CA PHE A 99 5.14 6.37 3.70
C PHE A 99 5.44 5.20 4.65
N LEU A 100 4.54 4.90 5.58
CA LEU A 100 4.67 3.74 6.45
C LEU A 100 4.70 2.43 5.64
N ASN A 101 3.84 2.29 4.63
CA ASN A 101 3.86 1.13 3.73
C ASN A 101 5.21 0.99 3.01
N ILE A 102 5.72 2.09 2.44
CA ILE A 102 7.02 2.10 1.76
C ILE A 102 8.15 1.73 2.72
N ALA A 103 8.14 2.26 3.95
CA ALA A 103 9.14 1.96 4.97
C ALA A 103 9.15 0.46 5.33
N ILE A 104 7.98 -0.16 5.48
CA ILE A 104 7.84 -1.60 5.75
C ILE A 104 8.40 -2.42 4.58
N VAL A 105 8.08 -2.05 3.34
CA VAL A 105 8.57 -2.75 2.14
C VAL A 105 10.10 -2.65 2.03
N LEU A 106 10.66 -1.45 2.23
CA LEU A 106 12.11 -1.23 2.23
C LEU A 106 12.80 -2.02 3.35
N PHE A 107 12.22 -2.05 4.55
CA PHE A 107 12.72 -2.84 5.67
C PHE A 107 12.74 -4.33 5.36
N LEU A 108 11.66 -4.87 4.78
CA LEU A 108 11.58 -6.28 4.35
C LEU A 108 12.64 -6.62 3.29
N ILE A 109 12.86 -5.73 2.33
CA ILE A 109 13.90 -5.92 1.29
C ILE A 109 15.30 -5.89 1.91
N ALA A 110 15.59 -4.93 2.78
CA ALA A 110 16.88 -4.83 3.46
C ALA A 110 17.15 -6.07 4.34
N ARG A 111 16.13 -6.60 5.02
CA ARG A 111 16.21 -7.82 5.82
C ARG A 111 16.45 -9.06 4.95
N ASN A 112 15.74 -9.20 3.82
CA ASN A 112 15.95 -10.31 2.88
C ASN A 112 17.30 -10.23 2.15
N GLY A 113 17.81 -9.02 1.88
CA GLY A 113 19.15 -8.80 1.35
C GLY A 113 20.25 -9.27 2.31
N LYS A 114 20.10 -9.01 3.61
CA LYS A 114 21.00 -9.54 4.66
C LYS A 114 20.91 -11.07 4.81
N SER A 115 19.75 -11.67 4.55
CA SER A 115 19.57 -13.13 4.57
C SER A 115 20.31 -13.83 3.42
N LYS A 116 20.32 -13.26 2.21
CA LYS A 116 21.14 -13.80 1.09
C LYS A 116 22.64 -13.64 1.34
N PHE A 117 23.06 -12.56 1.99
CA PHE A 117 24.48 -12.29 2.27
C PHE A 117 25.08 -13.21 3.35
N THR A 118 24.25 -13.74 4.26
CA THR A 118 24.71 -14.67 5.31
C THR A 118 24.89 -16.09 4.77
N GLY A 119 24.06 -16.54 3.81
CA GLY A 119 24.22 -17.84 3.15
C GLY A 119 25.44 -17.94 2.21
N LEU A 120 25.95 -16.82 1.72
CA LEU A 120 27.18 -16.75 0.93
C LEU A 120 28.46 -16.78 1.79
N LYS A 121 28.38 -16.45 3.09
CA LYS A 121 29.53 -16.47 4.00
C LYS A 121 29.76 -17.82 4.68
N THR A 122 28.78 -18.72 4.69
CA THR A 122 28.92 -20.10 5.20
C THR A 122 29.24 -21.13 4.12
N ALA A 123 29.28 -20.71 2.85
CA ALA A 123 29.59 -21.55 1.70
C ALA A 123 30.99 -21.28 1.10
N ALA A 124 31.81 -20.46 1.76
CA ALA A 124 33.21 -20.19 1.45
C ALA A 124 34.07 -20.53 2.67
#